data_AF-A0A2E8GZG7-F1
#
_entry.id   AF-A0A2E8GZG7-F1
#
_cell.length_a   1.000
_cell.length_b   1.000
_cell.length_c   1.000
_cell.angle_alpha   90.00
_cell.angle_beta   90.00
_cell.angle_gamma   90.00
#
_symmetry.space_group_name_H-M   'P 1'
#
loop_
_entity.id
_entity.type
_entity.pdbx_description
1 polymer ?
#
loop_
_entity_poly.entity_id
_entity_poly.type
_entity_poly.pdbx_seq_one_letter_code
_entity_poly.pdbx_strand_id
1 'polypeptide(L)'
;WIGFASPTQGAIVVDDGAVRAITQQGRSLLPAGVTACEGTFGARDVVRIEDSRGREVGRGVCRYPVGDLARILGRSSPQVRGILGRPALEVVHRDDLVLT
;
A
#
# COMPACT_ATOMS: atom_id res chain seq x y z
N TRP A 1 19.56 1.93 -10.58
CA TRP A 1 18.17 1.95 -11.09
C TRP A 1 17.99 0.75 -12.01
N ILE A 2 17.60 -0.40 -11.44
CA ILE A 2 17.08 -1.63 -12.09
C ILE A 2 16.14 -2.18 -11.00
N GLY A 3 14.83 -2.13 -11.18
CA GLY A 3 13.91 -2.55 -10.10
C GLY A 3 12.44 -2.67 -10.45
N PHE A 4 12.00 -2.33 -11.66
CA PHE A 4 10.59 -2.34 -12.05
C PHE A 4 10.19 -3.45 -13.03
N ALA A 5 11.10 -4.38 -13.34
CA ALA A 5 10.84 -5.51 -14.24
C ALA A 5 10.36 -6.79 -13.53
N SER A 6 10.20 -6.78 -12.20
CA SER A 6 9.67 -7.95 -11.49
C SER A 6 8.16 -8.03 -11.68
N PRO A 7 7.59 -9.18 -12.05
CA PRO A 7 6.13 -9.33 -12.10
C PRO A 7 5.54 -9.02 -10.72
N THR A 8 4.64 -8.05 -10.65
CA THR A 8 3.96 -7.66 -9.41
C THR A 8 3.18 -8.85 -8.89
N GLN A 9 3.52 -9.33 -7.69
CA GLN A 9 2.93 -10.54 -7.11
C GLN A 9 1.56 -10.27 -6.45
N GLY A 10 1.10 -9.01 -6.44
CA GLY A 10 -0.20 -8.62 -5.91
C GLY A 10 -0.55 -7.15 -6.16
N ALA A 11 -1.72 -6.77 -5.66
CA ALA A 11 -2.28 -5.43 -5.75
C ALA A 11 -2.81 -4.94 -4.39
N ILE A 12 -2.77 -3.63 -4.21
CA ILE A 12 -3.33 -2.92 -3.07
C ILE A 12 -4.39 -1.96 -3.60
N VAL A 13 -5.63 -2.13 -3.17
CA VAL A 13 -6.75 -1.25 -3.55
C VAL A 13 -6.89 -0.15 -2.51
N VAL A 14 -7.03 1.08 -2.97
CA VAL A 14 -7.06 2.27 -2.10
C VAL A 14 -8.32 3.11 -2.32
N ASP A 15 -8.74 3.83 -1.27
CA ASP A 15 -9.87 4.76 -1.37
C ASP A 15 -9.50 6.07 -2.10
N ASP A 16 -10.52 6.86 -2.46
CA ASP A 16 -10.32 8.13 -3.17
C ASP A 16 -9.50 9.16 -2.37
N GLY A 17 -9.53 9.08 -1.04
CA GLY A 17 -8.71 9.93 -0.17
C GLY A 17 -7.23 9.59 -0.30
N ALA A 18 -6.91 8.31 -0.28
CA ALA A 18 -5.58 7.77 -0.50
C ALA A 18 -5.08 8.04 -1.91
N VAL A 19 -5.91 7.85 -2.95
CA VAL A 19 -5.57 8.22 -4.33
C VAL A 19 -5.15 9.68 -4.39
N ARG A 20 -5.94 10.61 -3.83
CA ARG A 20 -5.60 12.04 -3.80
C ARG A 20 -4.32 12.31 -3.00
N ALA A 21 -4.14 11.67 -1.85
CA ALA A 21 -2.97 11.86 -1.01
C ALA A 21 -1.67 11.46 -1.74
N ILE A 22 -1.67 10.33 -2.45
CA ILE A 22 -0.47 9.84 -3.14
C ILE A 22 -0.24 10.56 -4.48
N THR A 23 -1.30 10.87 -5.24
CA THR A 23 -1.17 11.46 -6.58
C THR A 23 -1.00 12.97 -6.58
N GLN A 24 -1.70 13.68 -5.68
CA GLN A 24 -1.75 15.15 -5.71
C GLN A 24 -0.90 15.79 -4.61
N GLN A 25 -0.66 15.08 -3.51
CA GLN A 25 0.01 15.64 -2.33
C GLN A 25 1.40 15.03 -2.08
N GLY A 26 1.81 14.02 -2.86
CA GLY A 26 3.09 13.33 -2.69
C GLY A 26 3.27 12.69 -1.31
N ARG A 27 2.17 12.24 -0.68
CA ARG A 27 2.19 11.59 0.63
C ARG A 27 2.42 10.09 0.48
N SER A 28 2.89 9.47 1.56
CA SER A 28 2.98 8.02 1.67
C SER A 28 1.58 7.39 1.75
N LEU A 29 1.44 6.14 1.30
CA LEU A 29 0.22 5.36 1.47
C LEU A 29 0.15 4.80 2.90
N LEU A 30 -0.92 5.14 3.63
CA LEU A 30 -1.15 4.68 5.00
C LEU A 30 -2.18 3.53 5.04
N PRO A 31 -2.15 2.66 6.06
CA PRO A 31 -3.13 1.56 6.20
C PRO A 31 -4.58 2.05 6.21
N ALA A 32 -4.82 3.24 6.76
CA ALA A 32 -6.14 3.87 6.84
C ALA A 32 -6.80 4.09 5.48
N GLY A 33 -6.00 4.22 4.41
CA GLY A 33 -6.47 4.45 3.04
C GLY A 33 -6.53 3.20 2.17
N VAL A 34 -6.21 2.02 2.73
CA VAL A 34 -6.24 0.75 2.00
C VAL A 34 -7.56 0.04 2.25
N THR A 35 -8.24 -0.36 1.18
CA THR A 35 -9.57 -1.00 1.22
C THR A 35 -9.50 -2.50 0.93
N ALA A 36 -8.53 -2.95 0.13
CA ALA A 36 -8.29 -4.37 -0.12
C ALA A 36 -6.81 -4.64 -0.47
N CYS A 37 -6.42 -5.90 -0.37
CA CYS A 37 -5.16 -6.41 -0.89
C CYS A 37 -5.39 -7.77 -1.56
N GLU A 38 -4.76 -7.98 -2.71
CA GLU A 38 -4.96 -9.15 -3.57
C GLU A 38 -3.63 -9.78 -3.96
N GLY A 39 -3.65 -11.09 -4.21
CA GLY A 39 -2.46 -11.87 -4.55
C GLY A 39 -1.61 -12.25 -3.33
N THR A 40 -0.33 -12.50 -3.56
CA THR A 40 0.61 -12.96 -2.53
C THR A 40 1.85 -12.10 -2.58
N PHE A 41 2.19 -11.42 -1.48
CA PHE A 41 3.40 -10.62 -1.39
C PHE A 41 3.90 -10.51 0.04
N GLY A 42 5.22 -10.43 0.17
CA GLY A 42 5.92 -10.14 1.40
C GLY A 42 6.16 -8.65 1.62
N ALA A 43 6.74 -8.34 2.77
CA ALA A 43 7.35 -7.03 2.94
C ALA A 43 8.53 -6.90 1.96
N ARG A 44 8.67 -5.69 1.41
CA ARG A 44 9.64 -5.27 0.38
C ARG A 44 9.35 -5.74 -1.04
N ASP A 45 8.23 -6.41 -1.29
CA ASP A 45 7.80 -6.73 -2.65
C ASP A 45 7.16 -5.53 -3.34
N VAL A 46 7.31 -5.47 -4.66
CA VAL A 46 6.65 -4.46 -5.50
C VAL A 46 5.22 -4.90 -5.78
N VAL A 47 4.28 -4.01 -5.47
CA VAL A 47 2.84 -4.22 -5.66
C VAL A 47 2.24 -3.13 -6.55
N ARG A 48 1.17 -3.47 -7.27
CA ARG A 48 0.32 -2.46 -7.91
C ARG A 48 -0.51 -1.74 -6.86
N ILE A 49 -0.76 -0.47 -7.11
CA ILE A 49 -1.72 0.32 -6.34
C ILE A 49 -2.85 0.66 -7.29
N GLU A 50 -4.06 0.28 -6.93
CA GLU A 50 -5.25 0.39 -7.76
C GLU A 50 -6.32 1.22 -7.04
N ASP A 51 -7.08 2.01 -7.79
CA ASP A 51 -8.27 2.66 -7.24
C ASP A 51 -9.45 1.69 -7.10
N SER A 52 -10.55 2.17 -6.54
CA SER A 52 -11.79 1.40 -6.38
C SER A 52 -12.42 0.90 -7.70
N ARG A 53 -11.93 1.37 -8.86
CA ARG A 53 -12.39 0.96 -10.20
C ARG A 53 -11.41 0.00 -10.87
N GLY A 54 -10.38 -0.47 -10.15
CA GLY A 54 -9.35 -1.36 -10.68
C GLY A 54 -8.35 -0.67 -11.61
N ARG A 55 -8.29 0.66 -11.62
CA ARG A 55 -7.30 1.40 -12.42
C ARG A 55 -6.01 1.48 -11.64
N GLU A 56 -4.91 1.05 -12.26
CA GLU A 56 -3.57 1.22 -11.70
C GLU A 56 -3.26 2.73 -11.59
N VAL A 57 -2.99 3.19 -10.37
CA VAL A 57 -2.58 4.57 -10.07
C VAL A 57 -1.07 4.68 -9.86
N GLY A 58 -0.41 3.55 -9.65
CA GLY A 58 1.03 3.49 -9.48
C GLY A 58 1.49 2.12 -8.97
N ARG A 59 2.78 2.03 -8.68
CA ARG A 59 3.44 0.86 -8.09
C ARG A 59 4.36 1.30 -6.98
N GLY A 60 4.53 0.45 -5.97
CA GLY A 60 5.50 0.74 -4.93
C GLY A 60 5.90 -0.46 -4.11
N VAL A 61 6.88 -0.23 -3.24
CA VAL A 61 7.44 -1.26 -2.35
C VAL A 61 6.58 -1.35 -1.08
N CYS A 62 5.89 -2.48 -0.90
CA CYS A 62 5.05 -2.69 0.28
C CYS A 62 5.90 -2.93 1.54
N ARG A 63 5.53 -2.36 2.68
CA ARG A 63 6.24 -2.57 3.97
C ARG A 63 5.63 -3.64 4.85
N TYR A 64 4.52 -4.23 4.42
CA TYR A 64 3.82 -5.30 5.13
C TYR A 64 3.75 -6.56 4.28
N PRO A 65 3.90 -7.76 4.88
CA PRO A 65 3.40 -8.96 4.23
C PRO A 65 1.88 -8.89 4.10
N VAL A 66 1.32 -9.51 3.06
CA VAL A 66 -0.12 -9.49 2.76
C VAL A 66 -0.98 -9.90 3.97
N GLY A 67 -0.53 -10.89 4.76
CA GLY A 67 -1.25 -11.35 5.95
C GLY A 67 -1.35 -10.30 7.07
N ASP A 68 -0.32 -9.48 7.28
CA ASP A 68 -0.39 -8.36 8.23
C ASP A 68 -1.28 -7.26 7.66
N LEU A 69 -1.10 -6.91 6.39
CA LEU A 69 -1.86 -5.85 5.73
C LEU A 69 -3.36 -6.12 5.76
N ALA A 70 -3.77 -7.36 5.47
CA ALA A 70 -5.17 -7.80 5.50
C ALA A 70 -5.84 -7.57 6.86
N ARG A 71 -5.08 -7.66 7.96
CA ARG A 71 -5.59 -7.44 9.32
C ARG A 71 -5.78 -5.96 9.67
N ILE A 72 -5.14 -5.06 8.93
CA ILE A 72 -5.07 -3.62 9.23
C ILE A 72 -5.65 -2.70 8.15
N LEU A 73 -6.37 -3.27 7.17
CA LEU A 73 -7.08 -2.52 6.14
C LEU A 73 -8.01 -1.48 6.78
N GLY A 74 -7.91 -0.22 6.32
CA GLY A 74 -8.71 0.89 6.81
C GLY A 74 -8.49 1.24 8.29
N ARG A 75 -7.40 0.78 8.93
CA ARG A 75 -7.12 1.04 10.35
C ARG A 75 -6.23 2.27 10.53
N SER A 76 -6.56 3.06 11.55
CA SER A 76 -5.71 4.17 12.01
C SER A 76 -4.46 3.65 12.71
N SER A 77 -3.41 4.48 12.78
CA SER A 77 -2.13 4.09 13.39
C SER A 77 -2.22 3.55 14.83
N PRO A 78 -3.08 4.08 15.72
CA PRO A 78 -3.30 3.49 17.04
C PRO A 78 -3.94 2.09 16.98
N GLN A 79 -4.90 1.88 16.08
CA GLN A 79 -5.54 0.57 15.89
C GLN A 79 -4.56 -0.46 15.33
N VAL A 80 -3.72 -0.07 14.38
CA VAL A 80 -2.64 -0.93 13.86
C VAL A 80 -1.71 -1.39 14.98
N ARG A 81 -1.34 -0.48 15.89
CA ARG A 81 -0.54 -0.83 17.07
C ARG A 81 -1.23 -1.86 17.96
N GLY A 82 -2.53 -1.72 18.18
CA GLY A 82 -3.31 -2.71 18.94
C GLY A 82 -3.37 -4.08 18.26
N ILE A 83 -3.45 -4.13 16.93
CA ILE A 83 -3.63 -5.38 16.16
C ILE A 83 -2.29 -6.13 15.95
N LEU A 84 -1.22 -5.40 15.64
CA LEU A 84 0.09 -5.98 15.31
C LEU A 84 1.08 -5.95 16.47
N GLY A 85 0.76 -5.26 17.57
CA GLY A 85 1.67 -5.10 18.71
C GLY A 85 2.87 -4.17 18.44
N ARG A 86 2.88 -3.47 17.30
CA ARG A 86 3.99 -2.59 16.87
C ARG A 86 3.47 -1.29 16.23
N PRO A 87 4.24 -0.19 16.25
CA PRO A 87 3.84 1.06 15.60
C PRO A 87 3.44 0.85 14.13
N ALA A 88 2.45 1.60 13.67
CA ALA A 88 2.08 1.61 12.27
C ALA A 88 3.22 2.19 11.42
N LEU A 89 3.59 1.48 10.37
CA LEU A 89 4.37 1.95 9.24
C LEU A 89 3.43 2.39 8.12
N GLU A 90 3.95 3.21 7.21
CA GLU A 90 3.33 3.41 5.90
C GLU A 90 3.29 2.09 5.14
N VAL A 91 2.22 1.84 4.40
CA VAL A 91 2.10 0.65 3.54
C VAL A 91 3.09 0.76 2.39
N VAL A 92 3.17 1.93 1.77
CA VAL A 92 4.20 2.30 0.78
C VAL A 92 4.68 3.70 1.13
N HIS A 93 6.00 3.86 1.27
CA HIS A 93 6.58 5.17 1.50
C HIS A 93 6.59 5.97 0.19
N ARG A 94 6.40 7.29 0.23
CA ARG A 94 6.33 8.13 -0.98
C ARG A 94 7.56 8.03 -1.88
N ASP A 95 8.74 7.81 -1.31
CA ASP A 95 10.01 7.69 -2.07
C ASP A 95 10.15 6.31 -2.71
N ASP A 96 9.38 5.33 -2.23
CA ASP A 96 9.30 3.97 -2.76
C ASP A 96 8.05 3.79 -3.65
N LEU A 97 7.43 4.89 -4.08
CA LEU A 97 6.20 4.95 -4.88
C LEU A 97 6.49 5.61 -6.23
N VAL A 98 6.01 4.99 -7.32
CA VAL A 98 6.01 5.55 -8.67
C VAL A 98 4.59 5.61 -9.17
N LEU A 99 4.16 6.79 -9.62
CA LEU A 99 2.83 7.02 -10.20
C LEU A 99 2.84 6.70 -11.70
N THR A 100 1.66 6.35 -12.23
CA THR A 100 1.42 6.13 -13.67
C THR A 100 0.74 7.33 -14.32
#